data_AF-A0A7J7K5S4-F1
#
_entry.id   AF-A0A7J7K5S4-F1
#
_cell.length_a   1.000
_cell.length_b   1.000
_cell.length_c   1.000
_cell.angle_alpha   90.00
_cell.angle_beta   90.00
_cell.angle_gamma   90.00
#
_symmetry.space_group_name_H-M   'P 1'
#
loop_
_entity.id
_entity.type
_entity.pdbx_description
1 polymer ?
#
loop_
_entity_poly.entity_id
_entity_poly.type
_entity_poly.pdbx_seq_one_letter_code
_entity_poly.pdbx_strand_id
1 'polypeptide(L)'
;MVYVMRNPRDQIVSLNAYQWWLHFHSNKNVLILFYEDLIQDLRSQIGRIAEFYQLDHVTKELLDEISNKTQFVQMKHSKPVPEWFSDWHKDSFSIYRKGMNGNWQNYFTPAMNDAFQLYSSQVIENHQYPACYQLCKRYISSNPIAKHQEPAEVVERKQEVALAH
;
A
#
# COMPACT_ATOMS: atom_id res chain seq x y z
N MET A 1 11.53 -8.75 11.87
CA MET A 1 11.48 -7.92 10.63
C MET A 1 10.04 -7.72 10.22
N VAL A 2 9.63 -6.53 9.80
CA VAL A 2 8.28 -6.27 9.28
C VAL A 2 8.38 -6.00 7.78
N TYR A 3 7.56 -6.68 7.00
CA TYR A 3 7.50 -6.56 5.55
C TYR A 3 6.10 -6.11 5.11
N VAL A 4 6.01 -5.06 4.30
CA VAL A 4 4.73 -4.52 3.83
C VAL A 4 4.56 -4.84 2.34
N MET A 5 3.55 -5.64 2.04
CA MET A 5 3.10 -5.94 0.69
C MET A 5 2.10 -4.90 0.23
N ARG A 6 1.99 -4.70 -1.08
CA ARG A 6 0.99 -3.83 -1.70
C ARG A 6 0.54 -4.45 -3.02
N ASN A 7 -0.66 -4.09 -3.47
CA ASN A 7 -1.16 -4.46 -4.77
C ASN A 7 -0.12 -4.15 -5.87
N PRO A 8 0.32 -5.16 -6.64
CA PRO A 8 1.35 -4.98 -7.66
C PRO A 8 0.90 -4.05 -8.81
N ARG A 9 -0.42 -3.86 -9.00
CA ARG A 9 -0.96 -2.88 -9.95
C ARG A 9 -0.74 -1.44 -9.49
N ASP A 10 -0.78 -1.19 -8.17
CA ASP A 10 -0.49 0.12 -7.58
C ASP A 10 1.02 0.40 -7.48
N GLN A 11 1.86 -0.65 -7.50
CA GLN A 11 3.31 -0.52 -7.43
C GLN A 11 4.04 -0.60 -8.79
N ILE A 12 3.36 -1.01 -9.86
CA ILE A 12 3.95 -1.38 -11.16
C ILE A 12 5.35 -1.98 -10.95
N VAL A 13 5.35 -3.22 -10.46
CA VAL A 13 6.48 -4.16 -10.50
C VAL A 13 7.70 -3.75 -9.67
N SER A 14 7.64 -4.02 -8.37
CA SER A 14 8.84 -4.27 -7.56
C SER A 14 9.17 -5.78 -7.64
N LEU A 15 9.90 -6.21 -8.68
CA LEU A 15 10.37 -7.61 -8.80
C LEU A 15 11.14 -8.09 -7.54
N ASN A 16 11.78 -7.15 -6.85
CA ASN A 16 12.52 -7.40 -5.62
C ASN A 16 11.62 -7.77 -4.43
N ALA A 17 10.36 -7.34 -4.41
CA ALA A 17 9.42 -7.68 -3.34
C ALA A 17 9.18 -9.20 -3.25
N TYR A 18 9.19 -9.88 -4.39
CA TYR A 18 8.88 -11.31 -4.50
C TYR A 18 10.02 -12.21 -4.02
N GLN A 19 11.28 -11.81 -4.25
CA GLN A 19 12.45 -12.55 -3.76
C GLN A 19 12.51 -12.55 -2.23
N TRP A 20 12.18 -11.41 -1.61
CA TRP A 20 12.10 -11.30 -0.15
C TRP A 20 11.01 -12.20 0.43
N TRP A 21 9.82 -12.27 -0.17
CA TRP A 21 8.76 -13.16 0.32
C TRP A 21 9.22 -14.62 0.36
N LEU A 22 9.83 -15.14 -0.70
CA LEU A 22 10.27 -16.54 -0.80
C LEU A 22 11.23 -16.96 0.33
N HIS A 23 12.11 -16.06 0.74
CA HIS A 23 13.10 -16.35 1.76
C HIS A 23 12.54 -16.27 3.18
N PHE A 24 11.47 -15.50 3.38
CA PHE A 24 11.06 -15.04 4.72
C PHE A 24 9.62 -15.39 5.09
N HIS A 25 8.77 -15.85 4.17
CA HIS A 25 7.35 -16.11 4.45
C HIS A 25 7.10 -17.21 5.48
N SER A 26 8.02 -18.17 5.62
CA SER A 26 7.96 -19.25 6.60
C SER A 26 8.73 -18.92 7.89
N ASN A 27 9.40 -17.77 7.92
CA ASN A 27 10.20 -17.35 9.06
C ASN A 27 9.30 -16.67 10.11
N LYS A 28 9.22 -17.27 11.30
CA LYS A 28 8.44 -16.74 12.42
C LYS A 28 8.92 -15.35 12.90
N ASN A 29 10.14 -14.95 12.52
CA ASN A 29 10.71 -13.63 12.80
C ASN A 29 10.38 -12.59 11.73
N VAL A 30 9.38 -12.86 10.88
CA VAL A 30 8.91 -11.93 9.85
C VAL A 30 7.39 -11.74 9.91
N LEU A 31 6.97 -10.50 10.13
CA LEU A 31 5.57 -10.09 10.06
C LEU A 31 5.27 -9.54 8.66
N ILE A 32 4.30 -10.13 7.98
CA ILE A 32 3.81 -9.63 6.69
C ILE A 32 2.53 -8.82 6.93
N LEU A 33 2.55 -7.56 6.48
CA LEU A 33 1.41 -6.66 6.49
C LEU A 33 1.03 -6.28 5.06
N PHE A 34 -0.22 -5.88 4.86
CA PHE A 34 -0.67 -5.31 3.59
C PHE A 34 -0.86 -3.80 3.75
N TYR A 35 -0.41 -3.03 2.76
CA TYR A 35 -0.62 -1.60 2.70
C TYR A 35 -2.11 -1.26 2.72
N GLU A 36 -2.93 -2.13 2.14
CA GLU A 36 -4.36 -2.01 2.11
C GLU A 36 -4.98 -2.05 3.52
N ASP A 37 -4.53 -2.98 4.37
CA ASP A 37 -4.92 -3.05 5.79
C ASP A 37 -4.44 -1.83 6.57
N LEU A 38 -3.25 -1.30 6.26
CA LEU A 38 -2.69 -0.12 6.93
C LEU A 38 -3.50 1.15 6.67
N ILE A 39 -4.10 1.28 5.49
CA ILE A 39 -5.01 2.39 5.19
C ILE A 39 -6.37 2.18 5.87
N GLN A 40 -6.85 0.94 5.91
CA GLN A 40 -8.18 0.62 6.43
C GLN A 40 -8.26 0.72 7.96
N ASP A 41 -7.32 0.12 8.67
CA ASP A 41 -7.30 0.07 10.13
C ASP A 41 -5.86 0.17 10.65
N LEU A 42 -5.31 1.38 10.55
CA LEU A 42 -3.95 1.69 10.96
C LEU A 42 -3.69 1.32 12.44
N ARG A 43 -4.67 1.57 13.31
CA ARG A 43 -4.56 1.31 14.75
C ARG A 43 -4.36 -0.18 15.03
N SER A 44 -5.20 -1.02 14.45
CA SER A 44 -5.10 -2.47 14.60
C SER A 44 -3.79 -3.01 14.03
N GLN A 45 -3.36 -2.51 12.87
CA GLN A 45 -2.07 -2.93 12.28
C GLN A 45 -0.87 -2.50 13.13
N ILE A 46 -0.88 -1.31 13.75
CA ILE A 46 0.15 -0.90 14.72
C ILE A 46 0.16 -1.82 15.94
N GLY A 47 -1.03 -2.21 16.44
CA GLY A 47 -1.17 -3.21 17.49
C GLY A 47 -0.51 -4.54 17.13
N ARG A 48 -0.76 -5.06 15.93
CA ARG A 48 -0.13 -6.29 15.41
C ARG A 48 1.39 -6.18 15.33
N ILE A 49 1.93 -5.02 14.96
CA ILE A 49 3.39 -4.77 14.96
C ILE A 49 3.93 -4.83 16.39
N ALA A 50 3.25 -4.19 17.33
CA ALA A 50 3.61 -4.18 18.74
C ALA A 50 3.62 -5.60 19.35
N GLU A 51 2.57 -6.38 19.11
CA GLU A 51 2.46 -7.78 19.52
C GLU A 51 3.58 -8.64 18.93
N PHE A 52 3.89 -8.45 17.65
CA PHE A 52 4.96 -9.18 16.98
C PHE A 52 6.34 -8.95 17.59
N TYR A 53 6.61 -7.73 18.05
CA TYR A 53 7.84 -7.40 18.78
C TYR A 53 7.76 -7.68 20.29
N GLN A 54 6.65 -8.24 20.78
CA GLN A 54 6.42 -8.52 22.20
C GLN A 54 6.66 -7.28 23.08
N LEU A 55 6.18 -6.12 22.61
CA LEU A 55 6.31 -4.88 23.36
C LEU A 55 5.32 -4.90 24.54
N ASP A 56 5.86 -5.03 25.74
CA ASP A 56 5.10 -4.85 26.96
C ASP A 56 4.71 -3.36 27.11
N HIS A 57 3.48 -3.08 27.55
CA HIS A 57 2.95 -1.72 27.84
C HIS A 57 2.47 -0.87 26.64
N VAL A 58 1.87 -1.48 25.63
CA VAL A 58 1.19 -0.73 24.57
C VAL A 58 -0.21 -0.32 25.03
N THR A 59 -0.35 0.94 25.44
CA THR A 59 -1.65 1.47 25.89
C THR A 59 -2.53 1.89 24.70
N LYS A 60 -3.83 2.01 24.95
CA LYS A 60 -4.78 2.48 23.94
C LYS A 60 -4.44 3.88 23.47
N GLU A 61 -4.03 4.74 24.40
CA GLU A 61 -3.66 6.13 24.18
C GLU A 61 -2.41 6.24 23.30
N LEU A 62 -1.41 5.38 23.54
CA LEU A 62 -0.20 5.33 22.72
C LEU A 62 -0.51 4.87 21.29
N LEU A 63 -1.37 3.86 21.13
CA LEU A 63 -1.83 3.43 19.81
C LEU A 63 -2.56 4.54 19.07
N ASP A 64 -3.41 5.29 19.75
CA ASP A 64 -4.14 6.42 19.17
C ASP A 64 -3.19 7.56 18.77
N GLU A 65 -2.22 7.89 19.63
CA GLU A 65 -1.21 8.91 19.33
C GLU A 65 -0.38 8.54 18.09
N ILE A 66 0.15 7.31 18.04
CA ILE A 66 0.96 6.85 16.90
C ILE A 66 0.10 6.80 15.64
N SER A 67 -1.11 6.26 15.72
CA SER A 67 -2.03 6.19 14.58
C SER A 67 -2.29 7.58 14.01
N ASN A 68 -2.59 8.56 14.87
CA ASN A 68 -2.84 9.94 14.46
C ASN A 68 -1.61 10.58 13.79
N LYS A 69 -0.41 10.43 14.38
CA LYS A 69 0.83 10.98 13.81
C LYS A 69 1.23 10.34 12.48
N THR A 70 0.86 9.08 12.27
CA THR A 70 1.24 8.30 11.08
C THR A 70 0.17 8.29 9.98
N GLN A 71 -0.93 9.05 10.16
CA GLN A 71 -1.89 9.27 9.09
C GLN A 71 -1.24 9.96 7.88
N PHE A 72 -1.68 9.60 6.68
CA PHE A 72 -1.10 10.10 5.44
C PHE A 72 -1.08 11.64 5.37
N VAL A 73 -2.16 12.30 5.79
CA VAL A 73 -2.26 13.76 5.82
C VAL A 73 -1.18 14.34 6.73
N GLN A 74 -1.07 13.83 7.96
CA GLN A 74 -0.08 14.29 8.93
C GLN A 74 1.36 14.04 8.45
N MET A 75 1.64 12.89 7.84
CA MET A 75 2.96 12.60 7.26
C MET A 75 3.30 13.51 6.08
N LYS A 76 2.32 13.81 5.21
CA LYS A 76 2.50 14.70 4.06
C LYS A 76 2.82 16.14 4.48
N HIS A 77 2.25 16.61 5.58
CA HIS A 77 2.51 17.94 6.12
C HIS A 77 3.79 18.01 6.97
N SER A 78 4.14 16.95 7.70
CA SER A 78 5.24 16.97 8.67
C SER A 78 6.63 16.71 8.10
N LYS A 79 6.76 16.08 6.92
CA LYS A 79 8.08 15.76 6.35
C LYS A 79 8.35 16.57 5.08
N PRO A 80 9.33 17.49 5.10
CA PRO A 80 9.77 18.17 3.89
C PRO A 80 10.38 17.15 2.91
N VAL A 81 10.24 17.45 1.62
CA VAL A 81 10.88 16.68 0.55
C VAL A 81 12.39 16.69 0.80
N PRO A 82 13.07 15.53 0.87
CA PRO A 82 14.51 15.51 1.06
C PRO A 82 15.22 16.25 -0.07
N GLU A 83 16.30 16.97 0.24
CA GLU A 83 17.02 17.82 -0.71
C GLU A 83 17.54 17.05 -1.94
N TRP A 84 17.94 15.79 -1.74
CA TRP A 84 18.34 14.88 -2.83
C TRP A 84 17.18 14.52 -3.79
N PHE A 85 15.93 14.67 -3.37
CA PHE A 85 14.74 14.39 -4.20
C PHE A 85 14.31 15.64 -4.99
N SER A 86 14.57 16.84 -4.49
CA SER A 86 14.32 18.10 -5.20
C SER A 86 15.24 18.30 -6.40
N ASP A 87 16.50 17.83 -6.35
CA ASP A 87 17.45 17.99 -7.47
C ASP A 87 17.04 17.21 -8.73
N TRP A 88 16.29 16.12 -8.56
CA TRP A 88 15.80 15.28 -9.66
C TRP A 88 14.46 15.75 -10.25
N HIS A 89 13.72 16.61 -9.53
CA HIS A 89 12.37 17.00 -9.90
C HIS A 89 12.18 18.52 -9.80
N LYS A 90 12.23 19.20 -10.95
CA LYS A 90 12.21 20.68 -11.05
C LYS A 90 10.91 21.39 -10.65
N ASP A 91 9.86 20.69 -10.25
CA ASP A 91 8.62 21.30 -9.76
C ASP A 91 7.93 20.42 -8.72
N SER A 92 7.67 20.96 -7.53
CA SER A 92 6.60 20.60 -6.56
C SER A 92 6.14 19.13 -6.45
N PHE A 93 7.02 18.14 -6.59
CA PHE A 93 6.68 16.74 -6.37
C PHE A 93 6.87 16.37 -4.90
N SER A 94 5.76 16.23 -4.17
CA SER A 94 5.78 15.62 -2.84
C SER A 94 6.05 14.12 -2.95
N ILE A 95 6.97 13.59 -2.14
CA ILE A 95 7.15 12.13 -1.95
C ILE A 95 5.85 11.45 -1.49
N TYR A 96 4.92 12.21 -0.91
CA TYR A 96 3.58 11.78 -0.53
C TYR A 96 2.55 12.21 -1.59
N ARG A 97 2.24 11.30 -2.52
CA ARG A 97 1.36 11.59 -3.65
C ARG A 97 -0.13 11.58 -3.28
N LYS A 98 -0.72 10.40 -3.08
CA LYS A 98 -2.17 10.23 -2.82
C LYS A 98 -2.54 9.33 -1.63
N GLY A 99 -1.66 8.45 -1.17
CA GLY A 99 -1.92 7.63 0.03
C GLY A 99 -3.13 6.69 -0.06
N MET A 100 -3.47 6.23 -1.26
CA MET A 100 -4.74 5.53 -1.53
C MET A 100 -4.53 4.20 -2.26
N ASN A 101 -5.53 3.32 -2.13
CA ASN A 101 -5.61 2.03 -2.83
C ASN A 101 -6.37 2.16 -4.15
N GLY A 102 -5.99 1.34 -5.14
CA GLY A 102 -6.76 1.22 -6.38
C GLY A 102 -6.59 2.37 -7.36
N ASN A 103 -5.67 3.30 -7.11
CA ASN A 103 -5.45 4.44 -7.99
C ASN A 103 -4.95 4.02 -9.37
N TRP A 104 -4.40 2.81 -9.51
CA TRP A 104 -4.09 2.20 -10.82
C TRP A 104 -5.28 2.21 -11.80
N GLN A 105 -6.52 2.13 -11.33
CA GLN A 105 -7.71 2.16 -12.18
C GLN A 105 -7.83 3.48 -12.97
N ASN A 106 -7.31 4.58 -12.43
CA ASN A 106 -7.32 5.88 -13.11
C ASN A 106 -6.27 5.99 -14.23
N TYR A 107 -5.34 5.03 -14.32
CA TYR A 107 -4.24 5.06 -15.28
C TYR A 107 -4.29 3.88 -16.27
N PHE A 108 -4.91 2.77 -15.88
CA PHE A 108 -4.98 1.58 -16.71
C PHE A 108 -6.15 1.67 -17.68
N THR A 109 -5.86 1.59 -18.97
CA THR A 109 -6.87 1.26 -19.97
C THR A 109 -7.28 -0.21 -19.83
N PRO A 110 -8.46 -0.62 -20.33
CA PRO A 110 -8.87 -2.03 -20.32
C PRO A 110 -7.80 -2.94 -20.94
N ALA A 111 -7.24 -2.54 -22.09
CA ALA A 111 -6.17 -3.28 -22.76
C ALA A 111 -4.89 -3.41 -21.91
N MET A 112 -4.51 -2.38 -21.16
CA MET A 112 -3.36 -2.44 -20.24
C MET A 112 -3.63 -3.38 -19.06
N ASN A 113 -4.84 -3.38 -18.53
CA ASN A 113 -5.25 -4.30 -17.47
C ASN A 113 -5.25 -5.75 -17.94
N ASP A 114 -5.74 -6.01 -19.15
CA ASP A 114 -5.74 -7.35 -19.74
C ASP A 114 -4.32 -7.84 -20.03
N ALA A 115 -3.47 -6.97 -20.58
CA ALA A 115 -2.05 -7.26 -20.78
C ALA A 115 -1.32 -7.53 -19.44
N PHE A 116 -1.62 -6.76 -18.39
CA PHE A 116 -1.06 -7.01 -17.06
C PHE A 116 -1.52 -8.34 -16.48
N GLN A 117 -2.80 -8.70 -16.66
CA GLN A 117 -3.32 -9.99 -16.20
C GLN A 117 -2.65 -11.15 -16.94
N LEU A 118 -2.48 -11.04 -18.26
CA LEU A 118 -1.79 -12.03 -19.07
C LEU A 118 -0.33 -12.17 -18.62
N TYR A 119 0.40 -11.06 -18.53
CA TYR A 119 1.78 -11.03 -18.05
C TYR A 119 1.90 -11.64 -16.65
N SER A 120 1.01 -11.26 -15.71
CA SER A 120 1.05 -11.82 -14.37
C SER A 120 0.81 -13.32 -14.38
N SER A 121 -0.15 -13.82 -15.17
CA SER A 121 -0.45 -15.25 -15.25
C SER A 121 0.74 -16.03 -15.82
N GLN A 122 1.35 -15.52 -16.89
CA GLN A 122 2.55 -16.12 -17.48
C GLN A 122 3.76 -16.11 -16.54
N VAL A 123 4.00 -15.00 -15.81
CA VAL A 123 5.10 -14.90 -14.85
C VAL A 123 4.89 -15.84 -13.67
N ILE A 124 3.66 -16.02 -13.20
CA ILE A 124 3.32 -16.94 -12.10
C ILE A 124 3.46 -18.41 -12.52
N GLU A 125 3.06 -18.73 -13.75
CA GLU A 125 3.07 -20.10 -14.28
C GLU A 125 4.48 -20.55 -14.70
N ASN A 126 5.29 -19.63 -15.25
CA ASN A 126 6.64 -19.94 -15.73
C ASN A 126 7.73 -19.85 -14.67
N HIS A 127 7.46 -19.22 -13.52
CA HIS A 127 8.39 -19.21 -12.40
C HIS A 127 7.98 -20.22 -11.32
N GLN A 128 8.98 -20.79 -10.64
CA GLN A 128 8.86 -21.61 -9.43
C GLN A 128 8.33 -20.82 -8.20
N TYR A 129 7.57 -19.75 -8.41
CA TYR A 129 7.26 -18.74 -7.40
C TYR A 129 5.75 -18.43 -7.27
N PRO A 130 4.86 -19.43 -7.13
CA PRO A 130 3.41 -19.20 -7.12
C PRO A 130 2.92 -18.49 -5.86
N ALA A 131 3.55 -18.68 -4.70
CA ALA A 131 2.83 -18.47 -3.44
C ALA A 131 2.74 -17.01 -2.95
N CYS A 132 3.70 -16.11 -3.24
CA CYS A 132 3.62 -14.69 -2.87
C CYS A 132 2.51 -13.95 -3.62
N TYR A 133 2.50 -14.11 -4.95
CA TYR A 133 1.50 -13.49 -5.80
C TYR A 133 0.13 -14.10 -5.55
N GLN A 134 0.03 -15.42 -5.38
CA GLN A 134 -1.25 -16.06 -5.04
C GLN A 134 -1.76 -15.60 -3.67
N LEU A 135 -0.89 -15.33 -2.70
CA LEU A 135 -1.28 -14.76 -1.41
C LEU A 135 -1.81 -13.32 -1.58
N CYS A 136 -1.11 -12.44 -2.30
CA CYS A 136 -1.62 -11.11 -2.64
C CYS A 136 -2.94 -11.18 -3.44
N LYS A 137 -3.03 -12.04 -4.45
CA LYS A 137 -4.21 -12.22 -5.29
C LYS A 137 -5.39 -12.73 -4.47
N ARG A 138 -5.17 -13.76 -3.63
CA ARG A 138 -6.19 -14.29 -2.71
C ARG A 138 -6.64 -13.20 -1.76
N TYR A 139 -5.71 -12.50 -1.11
CA TYR A 139 -6.02 -11.40 -0.20
C TYR A 139 -6.84 -10.30 -0.89
N ILE A 140 -6.43 -9.82 -2.07
CA ILE A 140 -7.16 -8.80 -2.85
C ILE A 140 -8.54 -9.31 -3.29
N SER A 141 -8.64 -10.61 -3.62
CA SER A 141 -9.91 -11.23 -4.06
C SER A 141 -10.87 -11.48 -2.89
N SER A 142 -10.34 -11.83 -1.71
CA SER A 142 -11.12 -12.09 -0.49
C SER A 142 -11.46 -10.81 0.28
N ASN A 143 -10.72 -9.72 0.04
CA ASN A 143 -10.88 -8.45 0.72
C ASN A 143 -11.39 -7.39 -0.27
N PRO A 144 -12.71 -7.34 -0.56
CA PRO A 144 -13.28 -6.42 -1.54
C PRO A 144 -13.09 -4.94 -1.19
N ILE A 145 -12.71 -4.63 0.06
CA ILE A 145 -12.39 -3.28 0.56
C ILE A 145 -11.00 -2.81 0.10
N ALA A 146 -10.12 -3.73 -0.34
CA ALA A 146 -8.92 -3.38 -1.09
C ALA A 146 -9.23 -2.73 -2.46
N LYS A 147 -10.50 -2.72 -2.88
CA LYS A 147 -10.96 -1.94 -4.02
C LYS A 147 -11.21 -0.50 -3.60
N HIS A 148 -10.43 0.39 -4.21
CA HIS A 148 -10.61 1.84 -4.31
C HIS A 148 -11.44 2.51 -3.20
N GLN A 149 -10.76 3.05 -2.20
CA GLN A 149 -11.30 4.10 -1.36
C GLN A 149 -10.66 5.42 -1.81
N GLU A 150 -11.45 6.28 -2.45
CA GLU A 150 -11.05 7.68 -2.64
C GLU A 150 -11.18 8.40 -1.29
N PRO A 151 -10.16 9.17 -0.84
CA PRO A 151 -10.30 10.04 0.32
C PRO A 151 -11.51 10.95 0.13
N ALA A 152 -12.28 11.20 1.20
CA ALA A 152 -13.48 12.05 1.15
C ALA A 152 -13.21 13.41 0.48
N GLU A 153 -12.05 14.00 0.74
CA GLU A 153 -11.56 15.27 0.15
C GLU A 153 -11.37 15.27 -1.38
N VAL A 154 -11.21 14.08 -1.98
CA VAL A 154 -11.10 13.89 -3.44
C VAL A 154 -12.48 13.68 -4.05
N VAL A 155 -13.39 13.03 -3.31
CA VAL A 155 -14.79 12.85 -3.70
C VAL A 155 -15.52 14.20 -3.72
N GLU A 156 -15.35 15.01 -2.67
CA GLU A 156 -15.93 16.36 -2.58
C GLU A 156 -15.46 17.26 -3.73
N ARG A 157 -14.15 17.31 -4.01
CA ARG A 157 -13.63 18.09 -5.15
C ARG A 157 -14.15 17.64 -6.50
N LYS A 158 -14.37 16.34 -6.71
CA LYS A 158 -14.98 15.83 -7.94
C LYS A 158 -16.45 16.20 -8.05
N GLN A 159 -17.19 16.22 -6.93
CA GLN A 159 -18.58 16.68 -6.90
C GLN A 159 -18.69 18.18 -7.18
N GLU A 160 -17.79 19.00 -6.64
CA GLU A 160 -17.72 20.44 -6.93
C GLU A 160 -17.43 20.71 -8.41
N VAL A 161 -16.48 20.00 -9.01
CA VAL A 161 -16.16 20.12 -10.44
C VAL A 161 -17.30 19.59 -11.32
N ALA A 162 -18.02 18.54 -10.90
CA ALA A 162 -19.16 18.00 -11.64
C ALA A 162 -20.42 18.86 -11.54
N LEU A 163 -20.58 19.66 -10.48
CA LEU A 163 -21.67 20.63 -10.32
C LEU A 163 -21.37 21.97 -11.02
N ALA A 164 -20.12 22.19 -11.42
CA ALA A 164 -19.68 23.38 -12.16
C ALA A 164 -19.81 23.24 -13.70
N HIS A 165 -20.39 22.13 -14.18
CA HIS A 165 -20.70 21.83 -15.58
C HIS A 165 -22.19 21.54 -15.76
#